data_AF-A0A645AR20-F1
#
_entry.id   AF-A0A645AR20-F1
#
_cell.length_a   1.000
_cell.length_b   1.000
_cell.length_c   1.000
_cell.angle_alpha   90.00
_cell.angle_beta   90.00
_cell.angle_gamma   90.00
#
_symmetry.space_group_name_H-M   'P 1'
#
loop_
_entity.id
_entity.type
_entity.pdbx_description
1 polymer ?
#
loop_
_entity_poly.entity_id
_entity_poly.type
_entity_poly.pdbx_seq_one_letter_code
_entity_poly.pdbx_strand_id
1 'polypeptide(L)'
;MSHTGNILENRPKRCERRLRRRGFTLMEVVVALAILGMALAGFFAIAQSATRRADKAYQNWRQMHLLSQAAEYYLLFPDEEPPPMPTDIFNDPDYQIEASYSDAEGLADAYNNLEGQAPLRTLTLDLVRISDRQVVDSLKIDRIDYNTSGSD
;
A
#
# COMPACT_ATOMS: atom_id res chain seq x y z
N MET A 1 62.36 -0.14 78.73
CA MET A 1 61.05 0.38 78.26
C MET A 1 61.17 0.56 76.76
N SER A 2 60.91 -0.47 75.95
CA SER A 2 59.58 -0.85 75.44
C SER A 2 58.81 0.34 74.86
N HIS A 3 58.80 0.48 73.53
CA HIS A 3 57.59 0.14 72.79
C HIS A 3 57.87 0.00 71.28
N THR A 4 57.55 -1.19 70.81
CA THR A 4 57.40 -1.64 69.43
C THR A 4 56.34 -0.85 68.67
N GLY A 5 56.65 -0.47 67.44
CA GLY A 5 55.69 -0.02 66.43
C GLY A 5 56.08 -0.57 65.07
N ASN A 6 55.98 -1.88 64.89
CA ASN A 6 56.16 -2.52 63.59
C ASN A 6 54.87 -2.28 62.78
N ILE A 7 54.90 -1.27 61.92
CA ILE A 7 53.82 -0.96 60.99
C ILE A 7 53.80 -2.10 59.95
N LEU A 8 52.85 -3.01 60.09
CA LEU A 8 52.56 -4.03 59.09
C LEU A 8 52.01 -3.34 57.84
N GLU A 9 52.91 -3.11 56.89
CA GLU A 9 52.61 -2.70 55.52
C GLU A 9 51.83 -3.83 54.82
N ASN A 10 50.52 -3.84 55.01
CA ASN A 10 49.62 -4.75 54.30
C ASN A 10 49.37 -4.24 52.88
N ARG A 11 50.27 -4.59 51.96
CA ARG A 11 50.08 -4.35 50.52
C ARG A 11 48.95 -5.26 50.01
N PRO A 12 47.88 -4.74 49.40
CA PRO A 12 46.85 -5.59 48.81
C PRO A 12 47.48 -6.41 47.68
N LYS A 13 47.39 -7.74 47.77
CA LYS A 13 47.75 -8.65 46.69
C LYS A 13 46.83 -8.34 45.50
N ARG A 14 47.36 -7.65 44.48
CA ARG A 14 46.68 -7.54 43.19
C ARG A 14 46.45 -8.95 42.67
N CYS A 15 45.21 -9.42 42.73
CA CYS A 15 44.76 -10.57 41.96
C CYS A 15 44.77 -10.15 40.48
N GLU A 16 45.93 -10.30 39.83
CA GLU A 16 46.01 -10.26 38.39
C GLU A 16 45.15 -11.40 37.84
N ARG A 17 43.95 -11.06 37.39
CA ARG A 17 43.18 -11.94 36.51
C ARG A 17 44.03 -12.14 35.25
N ARG A 18 44.77 -13.23 35.19
CA ARG A 18 45.32 -13.74 33.93
C ARG A 18 44.12 -13.97 33.02
N LEU A 19 43.84 -13.00 32.15
CA LEU A 19 43.05 -13.22 30.96
C LEU A 19 43.84 -14.27 30.16
N ARG A 20 43.49 -15.54 30.37
CA ARG A 20 43.92 -16.63 29.50
C ARG A 20 43.65 -16.16 28.09
N ARG A 21 44.72 -15.92 27.32
CA ARG A 21 44.62 -15.67 25.89
C ARG A 21 44.09 -16.95 25.26
N ARG A 22 42.75 -17.08 25.22
CA ARG A 22 42.08 -18.08 24.40
C ARG A 22 42.39 -17.66 22.97
N GLY A 23 43.22 -18.47 22.30
CA GLY A 23 43.61 -18.20 20.92
C GLY A 23 42.37 -18.15 20.03
N PHE A 24 42.37 -17.20 19.10
CA PHE A 24 41.36 -17.09 18.05
C PHE A 24 41.41 -18.35 17.20
N THR A 25 40.37 -19.17 17.27
CA THR A 25 40.35 -20.44 16.53
C THR A 25 39.69 -20.23 15.17
N LEU A 26 40.16 -20.95 14.16
CA LEU A 26 39.49 -20.97 12.86
C LEU A 26 38.03 -21.44 12.99
N MET A 27 37.76 -22.35 13.92
CA MET A 27 36.40 -22.84 14.20
C MET A 27 35.46 -21.73 14.70
N GLU A 28 35.94 -20.81 15.54
CA GLU A 28 35.15 -19.68 16.04
C GLU A 28 34.70 -18.77 14.90
N VAL A 29 35.60 -18.49 13.94
CA VAL A 29 35.28 -17.69 12.75
C VAL A 29 34.25 -18.41 11.87
N VAL A 30 34.41 -19.72 11.65
CA VAL A 30 33.47 -20.50 10.84
C VAL A 30 32.07 -20.49 11.47
N VAL A 31 31.97 -20.65 12.79
CA VAL A 31 30.68 -20.58 13.49
C VAL A 31 30.07 -19.17 13.40
N ALA A 32 30.88 -18.13 13.59
CA ALA A 32 30.40 -16.75 13.46
C ALA A 32 29.87 -16.45 12.06
N LEU A 33 30.59 -16.91 11.01
CA LEU A 33 30.15 -16.78 9.62
C LEU A 33 28.89 -17.58 9.33
N ALA A 34 28.73 -18.78 9.90
CA ALA A 34 27.53 -19.59 9.74
C ALA A 34 26.29 -18.90 10.35
N ILE A 35 26.42 -18.37 11.58
CA ILE A 35 25.33 -17.62 12.24
C ILE A 35 25.00 -16.35 11.46
N LEU A 36 26.02 -15.61 11.02
CA LEU A 36 25.84 -14.41 10.21
C LEU A 36 25.13 -14.71 8.89
N GLY A 37 25.51 -15.79 8.19
CA GLY A 37 24.89 -16.21 6.95
C GLY A 37 23.41 -16.53 7.12
N MET A 38 23.05 -17.28 8.17
CA MET A 38 21.65 -17.59 8.48
C MET A 38 20.86 -16.33 8.86
N ALA A 39 21.44 -15.43 9.65
CA ALA A 39 20.79 -14.19 10.05
C ALA A 39 20.51 -13.27 8.85
N LEU A 40 21.48 -13.13 7.93
CA LEU A 40 21.32 -12.35 6.71
C LEU A 40 20.26 -12.96 5.78
N ALA A 41 20.26 -14.28 5.60
CA ALA A 41 19.25 -14.95 4.79
C ALA A 41 17.83 -14.71 5.33
N GLY A 42 17.64 -14.83 6.64
CA GLY A 42 16.36 -14.51 7.30
C GLY A 42 15.97 -13.04 7.15
N PHE A 43 16.93 -12.13 7.33
CA PHE A 43 16.71 -10.70 7.16
C PHE A 43 16.26 -10.34 5.74
N PHE A 44 16.95 -10.85 4.71
CA PHE A 44 16.58 -10.60 3.31
C PHE A 44 15.20 -11.16 2.97
N ALA A 45 14.84 -12.34 3.49
CA ALA A 45 13.51 -12.90 3.27
C ALA A 45 12.40 -11.98 3.82
N ILE A 46 12.58 -11.46 5.03
CA ILE A 46 11.62 -10.53 5.63
C ILE A 46 11.59 -9.21 4.86
N ALA A 47 12.76 -8.63 4.55
CA ALA A 47 12.86 -7.39 3.79
C ALA A 47 12.17 -7.49 2.42
N GLN A 48 12.42 -8.57 1.68
CA GLN A 48 11.78 -8.82 0.38
C GLN A 48 10.27 -9.00 0.50
N SER A 49 9.80 -9.62 1.58
CA SER A 49 8.36 -9.74 1.85
C SER A 49 7.72 -8.39 2.14
N ALA A 50 8.44 -7.49 2.80
CA ALA A 50 7.96 -6.16 3.15
C ALA A 50 7.88 -5.27 1.91
N THR A 51 8.91 -5.27 1.07
CA THR A 51 8.90 -4.51 -0.20
C THR A 51 7.77 -4.96 -1.12
N ARG A 52 7.57 -6.27 -1.30
CA ARG A 52 6.45 -6.80 -2.10
C ARG A 52 5.08 -6.35 -1.59
N ARG A 53 4.91 -6.31 -0.27
CA ARG A 53 3.66 -5.85 0.35
C ARG A 53 3.47 -4.35 0.17
N ALA A 54 4.54 -3.57 0.32
CA ALA A 54 4.53 -2.12 0.11
C ALA A 54 4.21 -1.79 -1.34
N ASP A 55 4.86 -2.45 -2.30
CA ASP A 55 4.59 -2.27 -3.73
C ASP A 55 3.15 -2.60 -4.07
N LYS A 56 2.63 -3.74 -3.59
CA LYS A 56 1.23 -4.11 -3.81
C LYS A 56 0.27 -3.09 -3.20
N ALA A 57 0.53 -2.65 -1.96
CA ALA A 57 -0.30 -1.65 -1.30
C ALA A 57 -0.29 -0.32 -2.06
N TYR A 58 0.87 0.09 -2.58
CA TYR A 58 1.02 1.28 -3.40
C TYR A 58 0.24 1.17 -4.72
N GLN A 59 0.33 0.02 -5.42
CA GLN A 59 -0.43 -0.18 -6.66
C GLN A 59 -1.93 -0.13 -6.42
N ASN A 60 -2.42 -0.79 -5.37
CA ASN A 60 -3.84 -0.76 -5.01
C ASN A 60 -4.30 0.66 -4.65
N TRP A 61 -3.50 1.39 -3.86
CA TRP A 61 -3.78 2.78 -3.52
C TRP A 61 -3.83 3.67 -4.77
N ARG A 62 -2.87 3.50 -5.68
CA ARG A 62 -2.83 4.23 -6.96
C ARG A 62 -4.08 3.97 -7.78
N GLN A 63 -4.47 2.71 -7.96
CA GLN A 63 -5.67 2.32 -8.72
C GLN A 63 -6.94 2.97 -8.15
N MET A 64 -7.13 2.84 -6.83
CA MET A 64 -8.26 3.48 -6.14
C MET A 64 -8.24 5.01 -6.28
N HIS A 65 -7.06 5.63 -6.18
CA HIS A 65 -6.93 7.07 -6.31
C HIS A 65 -7.28 7.55 -7.73
N LEU A 66 -6.89 6.80 -8.76
CA LEU A 66 -7.27 7.08 -10.15
C LEU A 66 -8.77 6.95 -10.37
N LEU A 67 -9.40 5.90 -9.84
CA LEU A 67 -10.86 5.73 -9.88
C LEU A 67 -11.61 6.82 -9.10
N SER A 68 -11.07 7.29 -7.98
CA SER A 68 -11.65 8.40 -7.21
C SER A 68 -11.63 9.70 -8.01
N GLN A 69 -10.51 10.04 -8.65
CA GLN A 69 -10.42 11.23 -9.51
C GLN A 69 -11.40 11.14 -10.70
N ALA A 70 -11.51 9.96 -11.30
CA ALA A 70 -12.48 9.69 -12.35
C ALA A 70 -13.92 9.89 -11.88
N ALA A 71 -14.25 9.35 -10.70
CA ALA A 71 -15.57 9.49 -10.08
C ALA A 71 -15.91 10.94 -9.79
N GLU A 72 -14.96 11.71 -9.24
CA GLU A 72 -15.15 13.13 -8.99
C GLU A 72 -15.47 13.90 -10.28
N TYR A 73 -14.79 13.60 -11.37
CA TYR A 73 -15.07 14.23 -12.66
C TYR A 73 -16.45 13.87 -13.20
N TYR A 74 -16.76 12.57 -13.31
CA TYR A 74 -18.01 12.11 -13.93
C TYR A 74 -19.25 12.32 -13.06
N LEU A 75 -19.10 12.42 -11.74
CA LEU A 75 -20.21 12.77 -10.83
C LEU A 75 -20.66 14.21 -11.01
N LEU A 76 -19.74 15.11 -11.39
CA LEU A 76 -20.06 16.50 -11.71
C LEU A 76 -20.54 16.68 -13.15
N PHE A 77 -20.41 15.65 -14.00
CA PHE A 77 -20.77 15.74 -15.40
C PHE A 77 -22.27 15.47 -15.60
N PRO A 78 -23.05 16.42 -16.14
CA PRO A 78 -24.50 16.31 -16.18
C PRO A 78 -25.02 15.38 -17.29
N ASP A 79 -24.26 15.15 -18.37
CA ASP A 79 -24.80 14.46 -19.56
C ASP A 79 -24.72 12.92 -19.47
N GLU A 80 -25.68 12.24 -20.13
CA GLU A 80 -25.79 10.77 -20.22
C GLU A 80 -24.71 10.12 -21.10
N GLU A 81 -24.04 10.87 -21.98
CA GLU A 81 -22.93 10.35 -22.78
C GLU A 81 -21.62 10.90 -22.19
N PRO A 82 -20.86 10.07 -21.45
CA PRO A 82 -19.67 10.54 -20.77
C PRO A 82 -18.61 10.82 -21.85
N PRO A 83 -18.08 12.05 -21.96
CA PRO A 83 -16.99 12.31 -22.88
C PRO A 83 -15.78 11.48 -22.43
N PRO A 84 -14.87 11.15 -23.37
CA PRO A 84 -13.60 10.56 -23.00
C PRO A 84 -12.89 11.49 -22.02
N MET A 85 -12.29 10.90 -20.99
CA MET A 85 -11.67 11.65 -19.91
C MET A 85 -10.62 12.62 -20.46
N PRO A 86 -10.69 13.92 -20.09
CA PRO A 86 -9.70 14.90 -20.51
C PRO A 86 -8.30 14.53 -19.98
N THR A 87 -7.30 14.53 -20.88
CA THR A 87 -5.91 14.14 -20.55
C THR A 87 -5.20 15.16 -19.66
N ASP A 88 -5.76 16.34 -19.47
CA ASP A 88 -5.28 17.37 -18.53
C ASP A 88 -5.67 17.06 -17.07
N ILE A 89 -6.83 16.43 -16.87
CA ILE A 89 -7.29 15.99 -15.55
C ILE A 89 -6.70 14.63 -15.21
N PHE A 90 -6.62 13.73 -16.19
CA PHE A 90 -6.10 12.39 -16.01
C PHE A 90 -4.95 12.11 -16.99
N ASN A 91 -3.74 12.25 -16.49
CA ASN A 91 -2.51 12.03 -17.26
C ASN A 91 -1.69 10.87 -16.69
N ASP A 92 -2.28 9.67 -16.66
CA ASP A 92 -1.55 8.46 -16.26
C ASP A 92 -1.03 7.72 -17.51
N PRO A 93 0.26 7.35 -17.57
CA PRO A 93 0.84 6.68 -18.74
C PRO A 93 0.49 5.19 -18.84
N ASP A 94 0.04 4.57 -17.75
CA ASP A 94 -0.18 3.12 -17.69
C ASP A 94 -1.67 2.75 -17.81
N TYR A 95 -2.55 3.70 -17.48
CA TYR A 95 -3.98 3.48 -17.33
C TYR A 95 -4.82 4.49 -18.11
N GLN A 96 -6.00 4.06 -18.52
CA GLN A 96 -7.07 4.90 -19.06
C GLN A 96 -8.37 4.60 -18.32
N ILE A 97 -9.30 5.57 -18.31
CA ILE A 97 -10.63 5.39 -17.74
C ILE A 97 -11.64 5.23 -18.86
N GLU A 98 -12.48 4.21 -18.75
CA GLU A 98 -13.64 4.01 -19.61
C GLU A 98 -14.90 4.14 -18.74
N ALA A 99 -15.78 5.07 -19.11
CA ALA A 99 -17.03 5.33 -18.41
C ALA A 99 -18.21 4.85 -19.24
N SER A 100 -19.18 4.21 -18.59
CA SER A 100 -20.43 3.77 -19.22
C SER A 100 -21.61 3.95 -18.27
N TYR A 101 -22.79 4.23 -18.84
CA TYR A 101 -24.04 4.28 -18.09
C TYR A 101 -24.89 3.06 -18.40
N SER A 102 -25.56 2.57 -17.37
CA SER A 102 -26.47 1.43 -17.44
C SER A 102 -27.69 1.68 -16.54
N ASP A 103 -28.75 0.92 -16.72
CA ASP A 103 -29.89 0.94 -15.81
C ASP A 103 -29.49 0.46 -14.42
N ALA A 104 -30.10 1.05 -13.39
CA ALA A 104 -29.81 0.68 -12.01
C ALA A 104 -30.14 -0.79 -11.74
N GLU A 105 -29.14 -1.55 -11.28
CA GLU A 105 -29.32 -2.95 -10.92
C GLU A 105 -30.10 -3.07 -9.59
N GLY A 106 -31.08 -3.98 -9.53
CA GLY A 106 -31.77 -4.32 -8.28
C GLY A 106 -33.02 -3.49 -7.94
N LEU A 107 -33.44 -2.57 -8.82
CA LEU A 107 -34.79 -1.99 -8.76
C LEU A 107 -35.80 -2.96 -9.37
N ALA A 108 -36.96 -3.11 -8.72
CA ALA A 108 -38.09 -3.79 -9.35
C ALA A 108 -38.64 -2.93 -10.49
N ASP A 109 -39.08 -3.55 -11.58
CA ASP A 109 -39.52 -2.87 -12.81
C ASP A 109 -40.60 -1.80 -12.56
N ALA A 110 -41.41 -1.97 -11.50
CA ALA A 110 -42.43 -0.99 -11.09
C ALA A 110 -41.88 0.36 -10.58
N TYR A 111 -40.58 0.42 -10.24
CA TYR A 111 -39.90 1.64 -9.76
C TYR A 111 -38.93 2.22 -10.79
N ASN A 112 -38.76 1.56 -11.95
CA ASN A 112 -37.97 2.10 -13.05
C ASN A 112 -38.82 3.11 -13.84
N ASN A 113 -38.27 4.31 -14.05
CA ASN A 113 -38.87 5.35 -14.90
C ASN A 113 -40.29 5.78 -14.46
N LEU A 114 -40.51 5.96 -13.16
CA LEU A 114 -41.76 6.48 -12.62
C LEU A 114 -42.08 7.89 -13.17
N GLU A 115 -43.33 8.11 -13.54
CA GLU A 115 -43.80 9.39 -14.09
C GLU A 115 -43.62 10.52 -13.05
N GLY A 116 -42.87 11.56 -13.42
CA GLY A 116 -42.53 12.68 -12.53
C GLY A 116 -41.30 12.47 -11.64
N GLN A 117 -40.59 11.34 -11.77
CA GLN A 117 -39.34 11.08 -11.06
C GLN A 117 -38.18 10.88 -12.06
N ALA A 118 -37.07 11.55 -11.79
CA ALA A 118 -35.82 11.35 -12.51
C ALA A 118 -35.34 9.89 -12.41
N PRO A 119 -34.98 9.24 -13.53
CA PRO A 119 -34.59 7.84 -13.52
C PRO A 119 -33.25 7.65 -12.82
N LEU A 120 -33.10 6.50 -12.16
CA LEU A 120 -31.84 6.10 -11.53
C LEU A 120 -31.00 5.32 -12.54
N ARG A 121 -29.75 5.73 -12.70
CA ARG A 121 -28.76 5.09 -13.59
C ARG A 121 -27.53 4.69 -12.79
N THR A 122 -26.85 3.63 -13.21
CA THR A 122 -25.55 3.24 -12.68
C THR A 122 -24.45 3.70 -13.65
N LEU A 123 -23.58 4.58 -13.17
CA LEU A 123 -22.31 4.92 -13.81
C LEU A 123 -21.27 3.84 -13.44
N THR A 124 -20.71 3.18 -14.44
CA THR A 124 -19.60 2.26 -14.28
C THR A 124 -18.32 2.89 -14.82
N LEU A 125 -17.28 2.93 -13.98
CA LEU A 125 -15.96 3.43 -14.30
C LEU A 125 -14.98 2.27 -14.29
N ASP A 126 -14.41 1.96 -15.45
CA ASP A 126 -13.43 0.90 -15.62
C ASP A 126 -12.03 1.48 -15.75
N LEU A 127 -11.13 1.04 -14.87
CA LEU A 127 -9.70 1.35 -14.97
C LEU A 127 -9.05 0.33 -15.90
N VAL A 128 -8.78 0.75 -17.12
CA VAL A 128 -8.23 -0.10 -18.17
C VAL A 128 -6.73 0.13 -18.28
N ARG A 129 -5.95 -0.95 -18.27
CA ARG A 129 -4.51 -0.88 -18.48
C ARG A 129 -4.20 -0.75 -19.97
N ILE A 130 -3.39 0.25 -20.33
CA ILE A 130 -3.12 0.58 -21.74
C ILE A 130 -2.34 -0.53 -22.44
N SER A 131 -1.45 -1.23 -21.72
CA SER A 131 -0.57 -2.25 -22.32
C SER A 131 -1.30 -3.47 -22.89
N ASP A 132 -2.36 -3.92 -22.22
CA ASP A 132 -3.08 -5.16 -22.54
C ASP A 132 -4.60 -4.97 -22.70
N ARG A 133 -5.10 -3.75 -22.52
CA ARG A 133 -6.51 -3.37 -22.52
C ARG A 133 -7.37 -4.19 -21.55
N GLN A 134 -6.78 -4.71 -20.48
CA GLN A 134 -7.54 -5.39 -19.45
C GLN A 134 -8.09 -4.39 -18.45
N VAL A 135 -9.35 -4.60 -18.05
CA VAL A 135 -9.95 -3.94 -16.91
C VAL A 135 -9.25 -4.46 -15.65
N VAL A 136 -8.62 -3.55 -14.92
CA VAL A 136 -7.84 -3.87 -13.72
C VAL A 136 -8.69 -3.70 -12.46
N ASP A 137 -9.56 -2.70 -12.45
CA ASP A 137 -10.50 -2.43 -11.37
C ASP A 137 -11.70 -1.64 -11.91
N SER A 138 -12.82 -1.68 -11.21
CA SER A 138 -14.07 -1.03 -11.62
C SER A 138 -14.79 -0.41 -10.43
N LEU A 139 -15.41 0.76 -10.65
CA LEU A 139 -16.23 1.45 -9.67
C LEU A 139 -17.64 1.69 -10.23
N LYS A 140 -18.67 1.21 -9.53
CA LYS A 140 -20.08 1.44 -9.84
C LYS A 140 -20.66 2.49 -8.91
N ILE A 141 -21.37 3.47 -9.47
CA ILE A 141 -21.98 4.59 -8.75
C ILE A 141 -23.41 4.76 -9.25
N ASP A 142 -24.38 4.64 -8.37
CA ASP A 142 -25.77 4.97 -8.69
C ASP A 142 -25.98 6.48 -8.61
N ARG A 143 -26.56 7.05 -9.67
CA ARG A 143 -26.89 8.48 -9.75
C ARG A 143 -28.25 8.72 -10.38
N ILE A 144 -28.82 9.85 -10.02
CA ILE A 144 -30.08 10.35 -10.56
C ILE A 144 -29.77 11.10 -11.85
N ASP A 145 -30.54 10.83 -12.91
CA ASP A 145 -30.46 11.58 -14.16
C ASP A 145 -31.42 12.78 -14.15
N TYR A 146 -30.85 13.99 -14.10
CA TYR A 146 -31.62 15.22 -13.99
C TYR A 146 -32.08 15.78 -15.35
N ASN A 147 -31.61 15.24 -16.49
CA ASN A 147 -31.89 15.81 -17.82
C ASN A 147 -33.35 15.60 -18.28
N THR A 148 -34.08 14.66 -17.67
CA THR A 148 -35.49 14.38 -18.00
C THR A 148 -36.49 15.27 -17.26
N SER A 149 -36.04 16.17 -16.39
CA SER A 149 -36.92 17.03 -15.57
C SER A 149 -37.09 18.48 -16.10
N GLY A 150 -36.64 18.76 -17.33
CA GLY A 150 -36.57 20.12 -17.90
C GLY A 150 -37.47 20.42 -19.10
N SER A 151 -38.46 19.58 -19.42
CA SER A 151 -39.47 19.88 -20.44
C SER A 151 -40.84 20.13 -19.82
N ASP A 152 -41.02 21.31 -19.25
CA ASP A 152 -42.29 22.04 -19.14
C ASP A 152 -42.02 23.55 -18.92
#